data_AF-A0A090QUM1-F1
#
_entry.id   AF-A0A090QUM1-F1
#
_cell.length_a   1.000
_cell.length_b   1.000
_cell.length_c   1.000
_cell.angle_alpha   90.00
_cell.angle_beta   90.00
_cell.angle_gamma   90.00
#
_symmetry.space_group_name_H-M   'P 1'
#
loop_
_entity.id
_entity.type
_entity.pdbx_description
1 polymer ?
#
loop_
_entity_poly.entity_id
_entity_poly.type
_entity_poly.pdbx_seq_one_letter_code
_entity_poly.pdbx_strand_id
1 'polypeptide(L)' 'MAAAMEQLVAHTILQGFDAMYGRFLDVTGGAQERFESQDWPAVQLALKTRISFYDHHVGW' A
#
# COMPACT_ATOMS: atom_id res chain seq x y z
N MET A 1 15.76 -20.93 -19.97
CA MET A 1 15.04 -21.14 -18.69
C MET A 1 15.38 -20.07 -17.65
N ALA A 2 16.65 -19.77 -17.36
CA ALA A 2 17.04 -18.74 -16.38
C ALA A 2 16.43 -17.34 -16.67
N ALA A 3 16.57 -16.83 -17.90
CA ALA A 3 16.02 -15.53 -18.29
C ALA A 3 14.49 -15.40 -18.13
N ALA A 4 13.73 -16.50 -18.32
CA ALA A 4 12.28 -16.49 -18.13
C ALA A 4 11.90 -16.43 -16.65
N MET A 5 12.68 -17.07 -15.78
CA MET A 5 12.49 -17.00 -14.33
C MET A 5 12.87 -15.61 -13.80
N GLU A 6 13.95 -15.01 -14.28
CA GLU A 6 14.36 -13.65 -13.94
C GLU A 6 13.27 -12.63 -14.32
N GLN A 7 12.70 -12.75 -15.52
CA GLN A 7 11.58 -11.91 -15.95
C GLN A 7 10.35 -12.12 -15.08
N LEU A 8 10.00 -13.36 -14.75
CA LEU A 8 8.85 -13.65 -13.89
C LEU A 8 9.02 -13.01 -12.50
N VAL A 9 10.19 -13.16 -11.88
CA VAL A 9 10.48 -12.58 -10.56
C VAL A 9 10.41 -11.04 -10.62
N ALA A 10 11.00 -10.41 -11.64
CA ALA A 10 10.95 -8.96 -11.80
C ALA A 10 9.51 -8.44 -11.94
N HIS A 11 8.67 -9.12 -12.73
CA HIS A 11 7.26 -8.74 -12.89
C HIS A 11 6.47 -8.92 -11.59
N THR A 12 6.68 -10.03 -10.87
CA THR A 12 5.99 -10.28 -9.60
C THR A 12 6.32 -9.20 -8.56
N ILE A 13 7.58 -8.79 -8.46
CA ILE A 13 8.01 -7.72 -7.56
C ILE A 13 7.35 -6.39 -7.96
N LEU A 14 7.37 -6.04 -9.24
CA LEU A 14 6.78 -4.80 -9.73
C LEU A 14 5.26 -4.76 -9.51
N GLN A 15 4.56 -5.87 -9.78
CA GLN A 15 3.12 -5.99 -9.52
C GLN A 15 2.78 -5.84 -8.03
N GLY A 16 3.57 -6.46 -7.15
CA GLY A 16 3.40 -6.30 -5.70
C GLY A 16 3.59 -4.85 -5.25
N PHE A 17 4.59 -4.16 -5.82
CA PHE A 17 4.84 -2.74 -5.57
C PHE A 17 3.69 -1.85 -6.05
N ASP A 18 3.22 -2.03 -7.29
CA ASP A 18 2.12 -1.24 -7.86
C ASP A 18 0.84 -1.39 -7.03
N ALA A 19 0.52 -2.62 -6.59
CA ALA A 19 -0.64 -2.89 -5.74
C ALA A 19 -0.52 -2.22 -4.36
N MET A 20 0.66 -2.27 -3.74
CA MET A 20 0.93 -1.63 -2.45
C MET A 20 0.85 -0.10 -2.56
N TYR A 21 1.42 0.47 -3.63
CA TYR A 21 1.43 1.90 -3.88
C TYR A 21 0.02 2.45 -4.17
N GLY A 22 -0.81 1.71 -4.92
CA GLY A 22 -2.22 2.06 -5.12
C GLY A 22 -2.98 2.17 -3.80
N ARG A 23 -2.88 1.16 -2.93
CA ARG A 23 -3.51 1.17 -1.60
C ARG A 23 -3.01 2.32 -0.71
N PHE A 24 -1.73 2.64 -0.81
CA PHE A 24 -1.15 3.77 -0.10
C PHE A 24 -1.77 5.10 -0.55
N LEU A 25 -1.92 5.31 -1.86
CA LEU A 25 -2.55 6.51 -2.41
C LEU A 25 -4.02 6.60 -2.00
N ASP A 26 -4.77 5.51 -2.05
CA ASP A 26 -6.18 5.47 -1.64
C ASP A 26 -6.36 5.90 -0.17
N VAL A 27 -5.53 5.38 0.73
CA VAL A 27 -5.55 5.81 2.14
C VAL A 27 -5.19 7.27 2.27
N THR A 28 -4.16 7.74 1.57
CA THR A 28 -3.64 9.10 1.72
C THR A 28 -4.59 10.14 1.13
N GLY A 29 -5.31 9.81 0.05
CA GLY A 29 -6.26 10.71 -0.63
C GLY A 29 -7.38 11.20 0.28
N GLY A 30 -7.86 10.37 1.21
CA GLY A 30 -8.91 10.75 2.17
C GLY A 30 -8.43 11.59 3.36
N ALA A 31 -7.15 11.99 3.43
CA ALA A 31 -6.61 12.70 4.59
C ALA A 31 -7.22 14.10 4.78
N GLN A 32 -7.44 14.83 3.68
CA GLN A 32 -8.04 16.17 3.72
C GLN A 32 -9.47 16.11 4.26
N GLU A 33 -10.30 15.24 3.70
CA GLU A 33 -11.70 15.07 4.13
C GLU A 33 -11.80 14.76 5.62
N ARG A 34 -11.01 13.78 6.12
CA ARG A 34 -10.99 13.41 7.55
C ARG A 34 -10.54 14.56 8.45
N PHE A 35 -9.63 15.40 7.98
CA PHE A 35 -9.17 16.56 8.73
C PHE A 35 -10.26 17.64 8.78
N GLU A 36 -10.86 17.98 7.64
CA GLU A 36 -11.92 18.98 7.52
C GLU A 36 -13.17 18.57 8.29
N SER A 37 -13.48 17.27 8.34
CA SER A 37 -14.60 16.72 9.13
C SER A 37 -14.28 16.54 10.62
N GLN A 38 -13.04 16.83 11.05
CA GLN A 38 -12.57 16.65 12.42
C GLN A 38 -12.66 15.19 12.92
N ASP A 39 -12.57 14.20 12.02
CA ASP A 39 -12.64 12.78 12.35
C ASP A 39 -11.27 12.24 12.82
N TRP A 40 -10.88 12.67 14.02
CA TRP A 40 -9.61 12.28 14.63
C TRP A 40 -9.46 10.77 14.86
N PRO A 41 -10.50 10.01 15.24
CA PRO A 41 -10.43 8.56 15.28
C PRO A 41 -10.08 7.95 13.92
N ALA A 42 -10.70 8.41 12.82
CA ALA A 42 -10.38 7.90 11.49
C ALA A 42 -8.98 8.29 11.01
N VAL A 43 -8.46 9.46 11.42
CA VAL A 43 -7.05 9.84 11.15
C VAL A 43 -6.09 8.83 11.78
N GLN A 44 -6.30 8.45 13.05
CA GLN A 44 -5.45 7.46 13.73
C GLN A 44 -5.59 6.06 13.11
N LEU A 45 -6.80 5.66 12.72
CA LEU A 45 -7.04 4.38 12.06
C LEU A 45 -6.34 4.31 10.70
N ALA A 46 -6.48 5.36 9.88
CA ALA A 46 -5.85 5.43 8.56
C ALA A 46 -4.32 5.33 8.65
N LEU A 47 -3.70 5.92 9.67
CA LEU A 47 -2.26 5.79 9.91
C LEU A 47 -1.85 4.34 10.20
N LYS A 48 -2.61 3.64 11.04
CA LYS A 48 -2.36 2.22 11.35
C LYS A 48 -2.53 1.34 10.12
N THR A 49 -3.58 1.57 9.34
CA THR A 49 -3.83 0.87 8.06
C THR A 49 -2.70 1.08 7.06
N ARG A 50 -2.17 2.31 6.95
CA ARG A 50 -1.03 2.63 6.07
C ARG A 50 0.23 1.84 6.43
N ILE A 51 0.49 1.62 7.73
CA ILE A 51 1.65 0.84 8.20
C ILE A 51 1.43 -0.66 7.95
N SER A 52 0.24 -1.20 8.20
CA SER A 52 -0.03 -2.64 8.04
C SER A 52 0.05 -3.12 6.59
N PHE A 53 -0.06 -2.22 5.60
CA PHE A 53 0.05 -2.60 4.20
C PHE A 53 1.45 -3.05 3.79
N TYR A 54 2.49 -2.57 4.48
CA TYR A 54 3.86 -3.01 4.24
C TYR A 54 4.04 -4.49 4.66
N ASP A 55 3.52 -4.87 5.83
CA ASP A 55 3.62 -6.24 6.35
C ASP A 55 2.85 -7.26 5.49
N HIS A 56 1.71 -6.85 4.92
CA HIS A 56 0.85 -7.75 4.15
C HIS A 56 1.30 -7.97 2.69
N HIS A 57 2.12 -7.08 2.12
CA HIS A 57 2.61 -7.20 0.73
C HIS A 57 4.08 -7.62 0.62
N VAL A 58 4.85 -7.54 1.73
CA VAL A 58 6.26 -7.93 1.78
C VAL A 58 6.48 -9.17 2.68
N GLY A 59 5.46 -9.61 3.43
CA GLY A 59 5.52 -10.80 4.28
C GLY A 59 5.64 -12.10 3.49
N TRP A 60 6.57 -12.95 3.93
CA TRP A 60 6.76 -14.35 3.50
C TRP A 60 5.56 -15.22 3.83
#